data_AF-A0A0Q6L9Q8-F1
#
_entry.id   AF-A0A0Q6L9Q8-F1
#
_cell.length_a   1.000
_cell.length_b   1.000
_cell.length_c   1.000
_cell.angle_alpha   90.00
_cell.angle_beta   90.00
_cell.angle_gamma   90.00
#
_symmetry.space_group_name_H-M   'P 1'
#
loop_
_entity.id
_entity.type
_entity.pdbx_description
1 polymer ?
#
loop_
_entity_poly.entity_id
_entity_poly.type
_entity_poly.pdbx_seq_one_letter_code
_entity_poly.pdbx_strand_id
1 'polypeptide(L)'
;MTGGIAMIVAALGGTRAFGAEERLTRASVSRFGVTETVQRIEACAERHGMPVLVRLQQSVGEDNERQRLVIVFESTQGGTPVLMTSSDASPDLLLRVVVQRGANGSTEVMWRGAALDELPDGLSPELLHDLADLPALVAEALT
;
A
#
# COMPACT_ATOMS: atom_id res chain seq x y z
N MET A 1 -0.80 51.51 7.98
CA MET A 1 -1.20 50.93 9.28
C MET A 1 -1.96 49.64 9.00
N THR A 2 -1.48 48.58 9.63
CA THR A 2 -1.95 47.19 9.67
C THR A 2 -3.39 47.04 10.16
N GLY A 3 -4.07 45.98 9.71
CA GLY A 3 -5.28 45.49 10.38
C GLY A 3 -6.13 44.49 9.61
N GLY A 4 -5.54 43.40 9.10
CA GLY A 4 -6.31 42.28 8.55
C GLY A 4 -6.49 41.19 9.61
N ILE A 5 -7.71 41.03 10.14
CA ILE A 5 -8.06 40.00 11.12
C ILE A 5 -8.18 38.65 10.38
N ALA A 6 -7.37 37.66 10.75
CA ALA A 6 -7.52 36.28 10.26
C ALA A 6 -8.46 35.51 11.19
N MET A 7 -9.58 35.02 10.65
CA MET A 7 -10.49 34.09 11.32
C MET A 7 -10.00 32.65 11.12
N ILE A 8 -9.70 31.94 12.21
CA ILE A 8 -9.51 30.48 12.19
C ILE A 8 -10.87 29.85 12.41
N VAL A 9 -11.43 29.23 11.37
CA VAL A 9 -12.56 28.32 11.52
C VAL A 9 -12.00 26.94 11.85
N ALA A 10 -12.12 26.54 13.11
CA ALA A 10 -11.89 25.16 13.52
C ALA A 10 -13.05 24.29 13.00
N ALA A 11 -12.84 23.60 11.89
CA ALA A 11 -13.75 22.55 11.45
C ALA A 11 -13.47 21.28 12.25
N LEU A 12 -14.23 21.08 13.33
CA LEU A 12 -14.45 19.75 13.91
C LEU A 12 -15.26 18.93 12.89
N GLY A 13 -14.56 18.10 12.13
CA GLY A 13 -15.15 17.15 11.20
C GLY A 13 -14.14 16.05 10.91
N GLY A 14 -14.03 15.09 11.83
CA GLY A 14 -13.16 13.95 11.66
C GLY A 14 -13.56 13.11 10.45
N THR A 15 -12.76 13.19 9.39
CA THR A 15 -12.63 12.13 8.39
C THR A 15 -11.18 11.67 8.41
N ARG A 16 -10.86 10.81 9.38
CA ARG A 16 -9.57 10.11 9.41
C ARG A 16 -9.62 8.97 8.38
N ALA A 17 -8.73 9.07 7.39
CA ALA A 17 -8.12 7.97 6.65
C ALA A 17 -9.05 6.95 5.94
N PHE A 18 -9.85 7.39 4.97
CA PHE A 18 -10.51 6.49 3.99
C PHE A 18 -9.99 6.66 2.54
N GLY A 19 -8.82 7.27 2.34
CA GLY A 19 -8.29 7.52 0.98
C GLY A 19 -7.29 6.49 0.44
N ALA A 20 -6.79 5.58 1.27
CA ALA A 20 -5.71 4.67 0.88
C ALA A 20 -6.20 3.36 0.24
N GLU A 21 -7.45 2.93 0.46
CA GLU A 21 -7.96 1.66 -0.06
C GLU A 21 -8.40 1.76 -1.53
N GLU A 22 -8.92 2.90 -1.95
CA GLU A 22 -9.41 3.16 -3.31
C GLU A 22 -8.30 3.03 -4.38
N ARG A 23 -7.03 3.07 -3.97
CA ARG A 23 -5.86 2.99 -4.86
C ARG A 23 -5.27 1.60 -5.01
N LEU A 24 -5.82 0.61 -4.31
CA LEU A 24 -5.48 -0.81 -4.48
C LEU A 24 -6.31 -1.38 -5.64
N THR A 25 -5.84 -1.13 -6.86
CA THR A 25 -6.57 -1.45 -8.09
C THR A 25 -6.44 -2.91 -8.52
N ARG A 26 -5.47 -3.66 -7.97
CA ARG A 26 -5.32 -5.09 -8.23
C ARG A 26 -5.50 -5.93 -6.98
N ALA A 27 -6.21 -7.04 -7.18
CA ALA A 27 -6.48 -8.03 -6.15
C ALA A 27 -6.22 -9.44 -6.70
N SER A 28 -5.81 -10.34 -5.82
CA SER A 28 -5.72 -11.78 -6.05
C SER A 28 -6.15 -12.53 -4.81
N VAL A 29 -6.61 -13.76 -5.00
CA VAL A 29 -7.04 -14.63 -3.90
C VAL A 29 -5.94 -15.64 -3.63
N SER A 30 -5.50 -15.69 -2.38
CA SER A 30 -4.60 -16.73 -1.88
C SER A 30 -5.42 -17.93 -1.42
N ARG A 31 -4.95 -19.14 -1.75
CA ARG A 31 -5.47 -20.39 -1.18
C ARG A 31 -4.99 -20.65 0.26
N PHE A 32 -4.01 -19.88 0.72
CA PHE A 32 -3.42 -19.99 2.05
C PHE A 32 -4.11 -19.05 3.04
N GLY A 33 -3.90 -19.27 4.34
CA GLY A 33 -4.35 -18.34 5.38
C GLY A 33 -3.61 -17.00 5.31
N VAL A 34 -4.11 -15.97 5.99
CA VAL A 34 -3.50 -14.62 6.00
C VAL A 34 -2.04 -14.67 6.46
N THR A 35 -1.75 -15.31 7.59
CA THR A 35 -0.37 -15.41 8.14
C THR A 35 0.58 -16.13 7.19
N GLU A 36 0.16 -17.26 6.64
CA GLU A 36 0.98 -18.03 5.69
C GLU A 36 1.19 -17.25 4.39
N THR A 37 0.16 -16.59 3.88
CA THR A 37 0.26 -15.73 2.69
C THR A 37 1.28 -14.63 2.90
N VAL A 38 1.26 -13.97 4.06
CA VAL A 38 2.26 -12.93 4.41
C VAL A 38 3.66 -13.52 4.44
N GLN A 39 3.89 -14.63 5.13
CA GLN A 39 5.22 -15.27 5.18
C GLN A 39 5.74 -15.65 3.79
N ARG A 40 4.87 -16.13 2.90
CA ARG A 40 5.23 -16.49 1.53
C ARG A 40 5.57 -15.26 0.70
N ILE A 41 4.83 -14.16 0.86
CA ILE A 41 5.13 -12.87 0.21
C ILE A 41 6.49 -12.36 0.71
N GLU A 42 6.75 -12.37 2.02
CA GLU A 42 8.03 -11.96 2.61
C GLU A 42 9.19 -12.79 2.03
N ALA A 43 9.03 -14.12 1.95
CA ALA A 43 10.05 -15.02 1.39
C ALA A 43 10.28 -14.82 -0.12
N CYS A 44 9.22 -14.58 -0.91
CA CYS A 44 9.37 -14.22 -2.32
C CYS A 44 10.09 -12.88 -2.48
N ALA A 45 9.75 -11.90 -1.65
CA ALA A 45 10.35 -10.57 -1.73
C ALA A 45 11.87 -10.60 -1.54
N GLU A 46 12.38 -11.44 -0.63
CA GLU A 46 13.81 -11.69 -0.49
C GLU A 46 14.45 -12.27 -1.76
N ARG A 47 13.79 -13.22 -2.44
CA ARG A 47 14.29 -13.81 -3.69
C ARG A 47 14.32 -12.82 -4.85
N HIS A 48 13.38 -11.88 -4.85
CA HIS A 48 13.26 -10.81 -5.85
C HIS A 48 14.16 -9.60 -5.54
N GLY A 49 14.90 -9.61 -4.42
CA GLY A 49 15.76 -8.48 -4.03
C GLY A 49 14.99 -7.22 -3.59
N MET A 50 13.73 -7.38 -3.20
CA MET A 50 12.86 -6.31 -2.73
C MET A 50 12.53 -6.55 -1.24
N PRO A 51 13.42 -6.17 -0.31
CA PRO A 51 13.27 -6.54 1.10
C PRO A 51 12.06 -5.84 1.74
N VAL A 52 11.53 -6.48 2.78
CA VAL A 52 10.42 -5.93 3.56
C VAL A 52 10.97 -4.83 4.48
N LEU A 53 10.54 -3.60 4.26
CA LEU A 53 10.88 -2.48 5.12
C LEU A 53 10.09 -2.56 6.43
N VAL A 54 8.78 -2.79 6.33
CA VAL A 54 7.91 -2.86 7.51
C VAL A 54 6.66 -3.71 7.24
N ARG A 55 6.23 -4.41 8.29
CA ARG A 55 4.92 -5.04 8.37
C ARG A 55 4.07 -4.34 9.43
N LEU A 56 2.88 -3.90 9.04
CA LEU A 56 1.94 -3.19 9.89
C LEU A 56 0.64 -3.97 10.00
N GLN A 57 0.15 -4.14 11.22
CA GLN A 57 -1.21 -4.61 11.46
C GLN A 57 -2.12 -3.40 11.60
N GLN A 58 -3.19 -3.35 10.82
CA GLN A 58 -4.18 -2.29 10.86
C GLN A 58 -5.54 -2.90 11.18
N SER A 59 -6.22 -2.30 12.15
CA SER A 59 -7.64 -2.59 12.41
C SER A 59 -8.49 -1.72 11.49
N VAL A 60 -9.46 -2.35 10.83
CA VAL A 60 -10.39 -1.70 9.90
C VAL A 60 -11.81 -1.93 10.38
N GLY A 61 -12.64 -0.89 10.25
CA GLY A 61 -14.03 -0.90 10.72
C GLY A 61 -14.19 -0.34 12.13
N GLU A 62 -15.39 0.14 12.44
CA GLU A 62 -15.71 0.80 13.72
C GLU A 62 -15.50 -0.14 14.92
N ASP A 63 -15.70 -1.45 14.73
CA ASP A 63 -15.56 -2.46 15.77
C ASP A 63 -14.15 -3.07 15.88
N ASN A 64 -13.18 -2.65 15.05
CA ASN A 64 -11.82 -3.21 14.98
C ASN A 64 -11.74 -4.73 14.74
N GLU A 65 -12.84 -5.37 14.36
CA GLU A 65 -12.92 -6.82 14.19
C GLU A 65 -12.19 -7.31 12.93
N ARG A 66 -12.04 -6.44 11.91
CA ARG A 66 -11.32 -6.79 10.69
C ARG A 66 -9.88 -6.35 10.79
N GLN A 67 -8.99 -7.33 10.74
CA GLN A 67 -7.55 -7.09 10.73
C GLN A 67 -7.03 -7.22 9.29
N ARG A 68 -6.25 -6.23 8.86
CA ARG A 68 -5.44 -6.31 7.64
C ARG A 68 -3.96 -6.19 7.99
N LEU A 69 -3.14 -6.90 7.24
CA LEU A 69 -1.69 -6.80 7.30
C LEU A 69 -1.22 -6.02 6.08
N VAL A 70 -0.44 -4.97 6.31
CA VAL A 70 0.21 -4.19 5.26
C VAL A 70 1.69 -4.52 5.28
N ILE A 71 2.20 -4.96 4.14
CA ILE A 71 3.62 -5.16 3.88
C ILE A 71 4.07 -4.01 3.02
N VAL A 72 5.12 -3.33 3.45
CA VAL A 72 5.77 -2.25 2.70
C VAL A 72 7.17 -2.71 2.35
N PHE A 73 7.53 -2.62 1.09
CA PHE A 73 8.84 -3.01 0.60
C PHE A 73 9.75 -1.80 0.42
N GLU A 74 11.05 -2.07 0.50
CA GLU A 74 12.08 -1.15 0.11
C GLU A 74 12.33 -1.26 -1.41
N SER A 75 12.50 -0.12 -2.07
CA SER A 75 13.02 -0.07 -3.43
C SER A 75 14.50 -0.43 -3.44
N THR A 76 14.98 -0.96 -4.57
CA THR A 76 16.40 -1.20 -4.82
C THR A 76 17.25 0.09 -4.77
N GLN A 77 16.62 1.26 -4.91
CA GLN A 77 17.24 2.59 -4.74
C GLN A 77 17.37 3.01 -3.26
N GLY A 78 16.82 2.23 -2.33
CA GLY A 78 16.72 2.54 -0.90
C GLY A 78 15.43 3.27 -0.53
N GLY A 79 14.90 2.95 0.65
CA GLY A 79 13.63 3.49 1.16
C GLY A 79 12.38 3.04 0.39
N THR A 80 11.21 3.61 0.70
CA THR A 80 9.95 3.29 0.01
C THR A 80 9.48 4.47 -0.83
N PRO A 81 9.21 4.27 -2.14
CA PRO A 81 8.68 5.31 -3.01
C PRO A 81 7.26 5.71 -2.59
N VAL A 82 7.04 7.02 -2.47
CA VAL A 82 5.76 7.61 -2.06
C VAL A 82 5.26 8.55 -3.14
N LEU A 83 4.00 8.39 -3.54
CA LEU A 83 3.30 9.32 -4.42
C LEU A 83 2.43 10.28 -3.61
N MET A 84 2.65 11.58 -3.84
CA MET A 84 1.87 12.70 -3.30
C MET A 84 1.08 13.34 -4.44
N THR A 85 -0.24 13.22 -4.43
CA THR A 85 -1.09 13.85 -5.47
C THR A 85 -1.34 15.34 -5.21
N SER A 86 -1.30 15.76 -3.95
CA SER A 86 -1.39 17.16 -3.50
C SER A 86 -0.83 17.29 -2.08
N SER A 87 -0.64 18.51 -1.58
CA SER A 87 -0.10 18.76 -0.23
C SER A 87 -0.95 18.20 0.91
N ASP A 88 -2.27 18.12 0.71
CA ASP A 88 -3.22 17.65 1.71
C ASP A 88 -3.66 16.20 1.47
N ALA A 89 -3.12 15.53 0.44
CA ALA A 89 -3.44 14.16 0.14
C ALA A 89 -2.73 13.18 1.08
N SER A 90 -3.38 12.05 1.34
CA SER A 90 -2.72 10.95 2.06
C SER A 90 -1.60 10.33 1.20
N PRO A 91 -0.46 9.97 1.82
CA PRO A 91 0.62 9.28 1.14
C PRO A 91 0.22 7.94 0.57
N ASP A 92 0.69 7.72 -0.65
CA ASP A 92 0.49 6.49 -1.37
C ASP A 92 1.82 5.77 -1.53
N LEU A 93 1.95 4.67 -0.81
CA LEU A 93 3.15 3.85 -0.81
C LEU A 93 3.09 2.93 -2.02
N LEU A 94 3.95 3.17 -3.02
CA LEU A 94 3.83 2.49 -4.31
C LEU A 94 4.21 1.00 -4.21
N LEU A 95 5.19 0.67 -3.35
CA LEU A 95 5.62 -0.70 -3.06
C LEU A 95 4.97 -1.23 -1.78
N ARG A 96 3.64 -1.36 -1.79
CA ARG A 96 2.88 -1.96 -0.68
C ARG A 96 1.95 -3.06 -1.16
N VAL A 97 1.82 -4.08 -0.32
CA VAL A 97 0.83 -5.14 -0.43
C VAL A 97 -0.03 -5.17 0.83
N VAL A 98 -1.33 -5.37 0.65
CA VAL A 98 -2.30 -5.52 1.73
C VAL A 98 -2.86 -6.92 1.68
N VAL A 99 -2.81 -7.63 2.81
CA VAL A 99 -3.34 -8.98 2.97
C VAL A 99 -4.44 -8.94 4.03
N GLN A 100 -5.60 -9.45 3.70
CA GLN A 100 -6.74 -9.49 4.63
C GLN A 100 -7.61 -10.71 4.40
N ARG A 101 -8.49 -11.00 5.36
CA ARG A 101 -9.53 -12.00 5.15
C ARG A 101 -10.72 -11.36 4.43
N GLY A 102 -11.06 -11.90 3.27
CA GLY A 102 -12.25 -11.52 2.50
C GLY A 102 -13.54 -11.98 3.16
N ALA A 103 -14.66 -11.39 2.74
CA ALA A 103 -16.00 -11.67 3.32
C ALA A 103 -16.45 -13.13 3.14
N ASN A 104 -15.95 -13.82 2.11
CA ASN A 104 -16.21 -15.23 1.84
C ASN A 104 -15.26 -16.18 2.62
N GLY A 105 -14.40 -15.63 3.48
CA GLY A 105 -13.42 -16.39 4.25
C GLY A 105 -12.12 -16.71 3.50
N SER A 106 -11.97 -16.28 2.25
CA SER A 106 -10.72 -16.38 1.50
C SER A 106 -9.70 -15.35 1.96
N THR A 107 -8.44 -15.51 1.58
CA THR A 107 -7.40 -14.51 1.83
C THR A 107 -7.24 -13.63 0.58
N GLU A 108 -7.53 -12.35 0.72
CA GLU A 108 -7.39 -11.36 -0.34
C GLU A 108 -6.03 -10.67 -0.23
N VAL A 109 -5.33 -10.58 -1.35
CA VAL A 109 -4.06 -9.88 -1.49
C VAL A 109 -4.24 -8.76 -2.50
N MET A 110 -3.98 -7.52 -2.08
CA MET A 110 -4.23 -6.33 -2.88
C MET A 110 -2.97 -5.48 -2.93
N TRP A 111 -2.71 -4.89 -4.08
CA TRP A 111 -1.60 -3.97 -4.28
C TRP A 111 -1.98 -2.91 -5.30
N ARG A 112 -1.14 -1.88 -5.41
CA ARG A 112 -1.30 -0.91 -6.49
C ARG A 112 -0.94 -1.61 -7.79
N GLY A 113 -1.94 -1.87 -8.63
CA GLY A 113 -1.69 -2.17 -10.03
C GLY A 113 -1.49 -0.84 -10.74
N ALA A 114 -0.31 -0.25 -10.65
CA ALA A 114 -0.03 0.96 -11.41
C ALA A 114 -0.21 0.65 -12.89
N ALA A 115 -1.11 1.35 -13.58
CA ALA A 115 -0.86 1.63 -14.98
C ALA A 115 0.38 2.53 -14.95
N LEU A 116 1.50 2.08 -15.53
CA LEU A 116 2.76 2.84 -15.57
C LEU A 116 2.51 4.27 -16.09
N ASP A 117 1.50 4.44 -16.94
CA ASP A 117 1.06 5.72 -17.51
C ASP A 117 0.47 6.73 -16.50
N GLU A 118 0.09 6.28 -15.30
CA GLU A 118 -0.40 7.16 -14.21
C GLU A 118 0.73 7.64 -13.28
N LEU A 119 1.95 7.13 -13.48
CA LEU A 119 3.10 7.55 -12.70
C LEU A 119 3.66 8.86 -13.25
N PRO A 120 4.26 9.71 -12.39
CA PRO A 120 4.94 10.90 -12.86
C PRO A 120 6.04 10.56 -13.87
N ASP A 121 6.26 11.43 -14.85
CA ASP A 121 7.43 11.31 -15.72
C ASP A 121 8.74 11.41 -14.90
N GLY A 122 9.80 10.79 -15.42
CA GLY A 122 11.15 10.91 -14.83
C GLY A 122 11.42 9.98 -13.65
N LEU A 123 10.61 8.94 -13.43
CA LEU A 123 10.97 7.87 -12.50
C LEU A 123 12.24 7.16 -12.99
N SER A 124 13.06 6.72 -12.03
CA SER A 124 14.27 5.97 -12.34
C SER A 124 13.92 4.60 -12.93
N PRO A 125 14.75 4.05 -13.84
CA PRO A 125 14.57 2.71 -14.37
C PRO A 125 14.47 1.63 -13.29
N GLU A 126 15.20 1.79 -12.19
CA GLU A 126 15.22 0.85 -11.06
C GLU A 126 13.88 0.86 -10.32
N LEU A 127 13.30 2.04 -10.08
CA LEU A 127 11.97 2.12 -9.49
C LEU A 127 10.89 1.53 -10.41
N LEU A 128 10.99 1.78 -11.73
CA LEU A 128 10.08 1.18 -12.70
C LEU A 128 10.21 -0.35 -12.72
N HIS A 129 11.43 -0.87 -12.55
CA HIS A 129 11.68 -2.31 -12.43
C HIS A 129 11.03 -2.88 -11.16
N ASP A 130 11.26 -2.27 -9.99
CA ASP A 130 10.66 -2.72 -8.72
C ASP A 130 9.13 -2.76 -8.80
N LEU A 131 8.52 -1.72 -9.41
CA LEU A 131 7.06 -1.64 -9.60
C LEU A 131 6.54 -2.70 -10.56
N ALA A 132 7.29 -3.00 -11.63
CA ALA A 132 6.93 -4.02 -12.60
C ALA A 132 7.12 -5.45 -12.06
N ASP A 133 8.01 -5.64 -11.09
CA ASP A 133 8.31 -6.94 -10.49
C ASP A 133 7.33 -7.33 -9.37
N LEU A 134 6.75 -6.33 -8.67
CA LEU A 134 5.79 -6.56 -7.58
C LEU A 134 4.64 -7.53 -7.94
N PRO A 135 3.96 -7.44 -9.11
CA PRO A 135 2.93 -8.41 -9.49
C PRO A 135 3.46 -9.84 -9.67
N ALA A 136 4.69 -10.01 -10.18
CA ALA A 136 5.30 -11.32 -10.39
C ALA A 136 5.65 -11.98 -9.05
N LEU A 137 6.26 -11.22 -8.14
CA LEU A 137 6.51 -11.63 -6.76
C LEU A 137 5.22 -12.09 -6.08
N VAL A 138 4.15 -11.27 -6.15
CA VAL A 138 2.86 -11.63 -5.53
C VAL A 138 2.31 -12.90 -6.17
N ALA A 139 2.31 -13.02 -7.50
CA ALA A 139 1.84 -14.22 -8.17
C ALA A 139 2.60 -15.47 -7.71
N GLU A 140 3.94 -15.42 -7.65
CA GLU A 140 4.78 -16.52 -7.17
C GLU A 140 4.43 -16.91 -5.72
N ALA A 141 4.27 -15.92 -4.83
CA ALA A 141 3.94 -16.16 -3.43
C ALA A 141 2.61 -16.91 -3.25
N LEU A 142 1.67 -16.76 -4.19
CA LEU A 142 0.34 -17.39 -4.13
C LEU A 142 0.26 -18.80 -4.76
N THR A 143 1.30 -19.23 -5.46
CA THR A 143 1.37 -20.55 -6.13
C THR A 143 1.74 -21.72 -5.24
#